data_AF-A0A0W7YX80-F1
#
_entry.id   AF-A0A0W7YX80-F1
#
_cell.length_a   1.000
_cell.length_b   1.000
_cell.length_c   1.000
_cell.angle_alpha   90.00
_cell.angle_beta   90.00
_cell.angle_gamma   90.00
#
_symmetry.space_group_name_H-M   'P 1'
#
loop_
_entity.id
_entity.type
_entity.pdbx_description
1 polymer ?
#
loop_
_entity_poly.entity_id
_entity_poly.type
_entity_poly.pdbx_seq_one_letter_code
_entity_poly.pdbx_strand_id
1 'polypeptide(L)' 'MDKKQLSEADIRAKFIDPAILKAGWSETTQIYREYTIAPGRIVVRALCQQLREQLIQARQTENLLAQAWVEQAAA' A
#
# COMPACT_ATOMS: atom_id res chain seq x y z
N MET A 1 0.77 31.15 11.43
CA MET A 1 2.10 30.67 10.96
C MET A 1 1.90 29.94 9.65
N ASP A 2 2.69 30.24 8.64
CA ASP A 2 2.66 29.48 7.40
C ASP A 2 3.38 28.14 7.62
N LYS A 3 2.65 27.04 7.43
CA LYS A 3 3.17 25.68 7.70
C LYS A 3 4.34 25.33 6.78
N LYS A 4 4.43 26.00 5.62
CA LYS A 4 5.51 25.77 4.63
C LYS A 4 6.86 26.33 5.04
N GLN A 5 6.91 27.20 6.07
CA GLN A 5 8.14 27.82 6.55
C GLN A 5 8.81 27.04 7.70
N LEU A 6 8.18 25.97 8.16
CA LEU A 6 8.67 25.18 9.29
C LEU A 6 9.47 23.97 8.79
N SER A 7 10.54 23.63 9.52
CA SER A 7 11.27 22.40 9.28
C SER A 7 10.41 21.16 9.62
N GLU A 8 10.80 19.99 9.11
CA GLU A 8 10.13 18.73 9.48
C GLU A 8 10.10 18.53 11.00
N ALA A 9 11.20 18.82 11.69
CA ALA A 9 11.31 18.72 13.14
C ALA A 9 10.36 19.68 13.86
N ASP A 10 10.23 20.92 13.35
CA ASP A 10 9.29 21.90 13.88
C ASP A 10 7.83 21.45 13.71
N ILE A 11 7.48 20.88 12.56
CA ILE A 11 6.13 20.37 12.30
C ILE A 11 5.81 19.20 13.23
N ARG A 12 6.76 18.27 13.40
CA ARG A 12 6.64 17.13 14.31
C ARG A 12 6.34 17.59 15.74
N ALA A 13 7.18 18.46 16.29
CA ALA A 13 7.06 18.92 17.67
C ALA A 13 5.82 19.81 17.91
N LYS A 14 5.47 20.68 16.96
CA LYS A 14 4.37 21.66 17.14
C LYS A 14 2.99 21.09 16.83
N PHE A 15 2.88 20.07 15.99
CA PHE A 15 1.58 19.58 15.50
C PHE A 15 1.37 18.08 15.69
N ILE A 16 2.34 17.24 15.36
CA ILE A 16 2.14 15.77 15.32
C ILE A 16 2.19 15.18 16.72
N ASP A 17 3.26 15.43 17.47
CA ASP A 17 3.44 14.94 18.84
C ASP A 17 2.25 15.31 19.76
N PRO A 18 1.80 16.59 19.82
CA PRO A 18 0.65 16.94 20.64
C PRO A 18 -0.68 16.34 20.14
N ALA A 19 -0.82 16.04 18.84
CA ALA A 19 -2.02 15.38 18.33
C ALA A 19 -2.10 13.91 18.74
N ILE A 20 -0.97 13.20 18.71
CA ILE A 20 -0.87 11.80 19.12
C ILE A 20 -1.11 11.67 20.64
N LEU A 21 -0.53 12.58 21.43
CA LEU A 21 -0.79 12.64 22.87
C LEU A 21 -2.27 12.90 23.18
N LYS A 22 -2.92 13.80 22.43
CA LYS A 22 -4.38 14.05 22.57
C LYS A 22 -5.23 12.84 22.19
N ALA A 23 -4.74 11.98 21.31
CA ALA A 23 -5.40 10.72 20.96
C ALA A 23 -5.24 9.63 22.04
N GLY A 24 -4.57 9.94 23.16
CA GLY A 24 -4.43 9.03 24.31
C GLY A 24 -3.24 8.06 24.22
N TRP A 25 -2.31 8.30 23.29
CA TRP A 25 -1.12 7.47 23.16
C TRP A 25 -0.04 7.90 24.16
N SER A 26 0.67 6.93 24.73
CA SER A 26 1.73 7.18 25.73
C SER A 26 3.10 7.32 25.08
N GLU A 27 3.76 8.47 25.29
CA GLU A 27 5.05 8.81 24.67
C GLU A 27 6.16 7.82 25.04
N THR A 28 6.19 7.35 26.28
CA THR A 28 7.25 6.48 26.78
C THR A 28 7.15 5.03 26.30
N THR A 29 5.99 4.59 25.83
CA THR A 29 5.74 3.17 25.54
C THR A 29 5.31 2.88 24.12
N GLN A 30 4.73 3.85 23.43
CA GLN A 30 4.08 3.62 22.13
C GLN A 30 4.61 4.52 21.01
N ILE A 31 5.23 5.65 21.35
CA ILE A 31 5.70 6.62 20.36
C ILE A 31 7.21 6.48 20.21
N TYR A 32 7.64 5.95 19.06
CA TYR A 32 9.05 5.86 18.71
C TYR A 32 9.36 6.80 17.55
N ARG A 33 10.38 7.64 17.73
CA ARG A 33 10.88 8.54 16.68
C ARG A 33 12.00 7.85 15.93
N GLU A 34 11.99 7.97 14.59
CA GLU A 34 13.06 7.46 13.72
C GLU A 34 13.37 5.96 13.96
N TYR A 35 12.33 5.18 14.26
CA TYR A 35 12.48 3.75 14.53
C TYR A 35 12.75 2.98 13.25
N THR A 36 13.94 2.39 13.15
CA THR A 36 14.34 1.54 12.04
C THR A 36 13.58 0.21 12.09
N ILE A 37 12.60 0.04 11.19
CA ILE A 37 11.79 -1.18 11.11
C ILE A 37 12.62 -2.39 10.64
N ALA A 38 13.55 -2.17 9.71
CA ALA A 38 14.45 -3.22 9.22
C ALA A 38 15.80 -2.62 8.80
N PRO A 39 16.92 -3.33 9.02
CA PRO A 39 18.20 -2.95 8.43
C PRO A 39 18.18 -3.22 6.92
N GLY A 40 18.32 -2.17 6.10
CA GLY A 40 18.45 -2.27 4.65
C GLY A 40 17.14 -2.10 3.86
N ARG A 41 17.13 -2.59 2.61
CA ARG A 41 16.02 -2.37 1.66
C ARG A 41 14.86 -3.33 1.95
N ILE A 42 13.70 -2.77 2.32
CA ILE A 42 12.44 -3.52 2.40
C ILE A 42 11.88 -3.68 0.98
N VAL A 43 11.67 -4.93 0.54
CA VAL A 43 11.02 -5.25 -0.75
C VAL A 43 9.69 -5.94 -0.46
N VAL A 44 8.59 -5.33 -0.89
CA VAL A 44 7.27 -5.93 -0.81
C VAL A 44 7.10 -6.89 -1.99
N ARG A 45 7.04 -8.20 -1.73
CA ARG A 45 6.64 -9.20 -2.75
C ARG A 45 5.12 -9.23 -2.84
N ALA A 46 4.58 -8.71 -3.94
CA ALA A 46 3.14 -8.63 -4.16
C ALA A 46 2.55 -9.99 -4.59
N LEU A 47 2.25 -10.87 -3.63
CA LEU A 47 1.53 -12.12 -3.87
C LEU A 47 0.18 -11.88 -4.59
N CYS A 48 -0.50 -10.77 -4.26
CA CYS A 48 -1.77 -10.38 -4.89
C CYS A 48 -1.65 -10.01 -6.38
N GLN A 49 -0.51 -9.50 -6.84
CA GLN A 49 -0.37 -9.13 -8.25
C GLN A 49 -0.32 -10.37 -9.13
N GLN A 50 0.48 -11.36 -8.72
CA GLN A 50 0.61 -12.63 -9.43
C GLN A 50 -0.72 -13.41 -9.48
N LEU A 51 -1.45 -13.43 -8.36
CA LEU A 51 -2.80 -14.03 -8.31
C LEU A 51 -3.79 -13.29 -9.22
N ARG A 52 -3.75 -11.95 -9.26
CA ARG A 52 -4.62 -11.15 -10.14
C ARG A 52 -4.35 -11.42 -11.61
N GLU A 53 -3.07 -11.50 -12.00
CA GLU A 53 -2.66 -11.80 -13.38
C GLU A 53 -3.14 -13.19 -13.81
N GLN A 54 -3.00 -14.21 -12.95
CA GLN A 54 -3.52 -15.56 -13.22
C GLN A 54 -5.04 -15.57 -13.43
N LEU A 55 -5.79 -14.85 -12.60
CA LEU A 55 -7.26 -14.76 -12.76
C LEU A 55 -7.67 -14.06 -14.05
N ILE A 56 -6.95 -13.01 -14.45
CA ILE A 56 -7.22 -12.32 -15.73
C ILE A 56 -6.94 -13.25 -16.91
N GLN A 57 -5.83 -14.00 -16.87
CA GLN A 57 -5.49 -14.96 -17.92
C GLN A 57 -6.53 -16.08 -18.03
N ALA A 58 -6.96 -16.65 -16.91
CA ALA A 58 -8.01 -17.68 -16.90
C ALA A 58 -9.31 -17.18 -17.55
N ARG A 59 -9.73 -15.96 -17.22
CA ARG A 59 -10.93 -15.34 -17.82
C ARG A 59 -10.76 -15.06 -19.31
N GLN A 60 -9.57 -14.66 -19.75
CA GLN A 60 -9.28 -14.46 -21.17
C GLN A 60 -9.34 -15.78 -21.94
N THR A 61 -8.77 -16.86 -21.39
CA THR A 61 -8.81 -18.17 -22.02
C THR A 61 -10.23 -18.72 -22.16
N GLU A 62 -11.09 -18.54 -21.16
CA GLU A 62 -12.50 -18.94 -21.24
C GLU A 62 -13.24 -18.22 -22.38
N ASN A 63 -13.02 -16.92 -22.52
CA ASN A 63 -13.64 -16.13 -23.59
C ASN A 63 -13.14 -16.56 -24.98
N LEU A 64 -11.83 -16.83 -25.12
CA LEU A 64 -11.25 -17.29 -26.38
C LEU A 64 -11.78 -18.68 -26.78
N LEU A 65 -11.91 -19.58 -25.81
CA LEU A 65 -12.52 -20.89 -26.05
C LEU A 65 -13.98 -20.72 -26.48
N ALA A 66 -14.77 -19.89 -25.77
CA ALA A 66 -16.16 -19.63 -26.15
C ALA A 66 -16.28 -19.07 -27.58
N GLN A 67 -15.38 -18.17 -28.00
CA GLN A 67 -15.34 -17.64 -29.36
C GLN A 67 -14.99 -18.72 -30.40
N ALA A 68 -13.95 -19.53 -30.15
CA ALA A 68 -13.55 -20.60 -31.06
C ALA A 68 -14.65 -21.66 -31.24
N TRP A 69 -15.39 -21.97 -30.17
CA TRP A 69 -16.56 -22.85 -30.22
C TRP A 69 -17.69 -22.28 -31.09
N VAL A 70 -17.94 -20.97 -31.01
CA VAL A 70 -18.95 -20.30 -31.86
C VAL A 70 -18.51 -20.28 -33.32
N GLU A 71 -17.23 -20.02 -33.60
CA GLU A 71 -16.69 -20.02 -34.97
C GLU A 71 -16.75 -21.40 -35.63
N GLN A 72 -16.43 -22.47 -34.89
CA GLN A 72 -16.54 -23.85 -35.38
C GLN A 72 -17.98 -24.28 -35.63
N ALA A 73 -18.94 -23.77 -34.85
CA ALA A 73 -20.36 -24.06 -35.06
C ALA A 73 -20.99 -23.26 -36.21
N ALA A 74 -20.34 -22.17 -36.65
CA ALA A 74 -20.78 -21.33 -37.77
C ALA A 74 -20.20 -21.74 -39.13
N ALA A 75 -19.23 -22.66 -39.16
CA ALA A 75 -18.61 -23.25 -40.35
C ALA A 75 -19.32 -24.54 -40.77
#